data_AF-A0A399HUQ8-F1
#
_entry.id   AF-A0A399HUQ8-F1
#
_cell.length_a   1.000
_cell.length_b   1.000
_cell.length_c   1.000
_cell.angle_alpha   90.00
_cell.angle_beta   90.00
_cell.angle_gamma   90.00
#
_symmetry.space_group_name_H-M   'P 1'
#
loop_
_entity.id
_entity.type
_entity.pdbx_description
1 polymer ?
#
loop_
_entity_poly.entity_id
_entity_poly.type
_entity_poly.pdbx_seq_one_letter_code
_entity_poly.pdbx_strand_id
1 'polypeptide(L)'
;MPWRKKWIDPDEYEDEEELGRVLSKRAYEVWVSEVMLQQTRVSTVIPYFNNWIAKWPTVQDLAEADHDDVLSVWKGLGYYSRATRLHEGAKAMIARSAGASCALPSGATELQEFPGIGRYTAGAVSSIAFGEAEPVLDGNVMRVLSRQLGLYMDVKDKKATDVMWDMADQLIKHASNFPETRTSAVPGLWNQALMELGSTVCTPRPKCDECPIQATCRAYSEGKALSDKLQSPAVVPDIEDACSLCASLDTEDLVAVAEDAADDEPPQATKKRKVTTKQSNKISQYFAVGTPKSNVDTEDDEEDRGSPPAEDLKKRKLSLPTRESKSIPTYCSLFPKKVAKKKSAEEDCVVCMVELRSADGSNKWLIEQRPAKGTLCTTMLKHC
;
A
#
# COMPACT_ATOMS: atom_id res chain seq x y z
N MET A 1 -9.30 -16.11 1.78
CA MET A 1 -8.06 -16.18 2.58
C MET A 1 -8.34 -17.06 3.79
N PRO A 2 -7.43 -17.98 4.20
CA PRO A 2 -7.69 -18.96 5.25
C PRO A 2 -8.09 -18.35 6.61
N TRP A 3 -7.58 -17.17 6.93
CA TRP A 3 -7.86 -16.45 8.17
C TRP A 3 -9.16 -15.61 8.13
N ARG A 4 -9.83 -15.45 6.98
CA ARG A 4 -11.14 -14.77 6.89
C ARG A 4 -12.27 -15.79 7.04
N LYS A 5 -12.61 -16.13 8.29
CA LYS A 5 -13.70 -17.06 8.65
C LYS A 5 -14.98 -16.29 9.04
N LYS A 6 -16.14 -16.96 9.06
CA LYS A 6 -17.40 -16.41 9.60
C LYS A 6 -17.14 -15.96 11.05
N TRP A 7 -17.72 -14.83 11.43
CA TRP A 7 -17.73 -14.39 12.82
C TRP A 7 -18.52 -15.39 13.67
N ILE A 8 -18.06 -15.62 14.90
CA ILE A 8 -18.66 -16.57 15.84
C ILE A 8 -19.64 -15.76 16.67
N ASP A 9 -20.93 -16.09 16.56
CA ASP A 9 -21.98 -15.45 17.34
C ASP A 9 -22.07 -16.11 18.72
N PRO A 10 -21.82 -15.38 19.83
CA PRO A 10 -21.97 -15.92 21.18
C PRO A 10 -23.33 -16.54 21.44
N ASP A 11 -24.41 -16.03 20.81
CA ASP A 11 -25.77 -16.53 20.99
C ASP A 11 -26.00 -17.91 20.34
N GLU A 12 -25.10 -18.36 19.45
CA GLU A 12 -25.14 -19.70 18.85
C GLU A 12 -24.58 -20.80 19.81
N TYR A 13 -24.07 -20.44 20.99
CA TYR A 13 -23.41 -21.36 21.93
C TYR A 13 -24.08 -21.38 23.31
N GLU A 14 -24.45 -22.56 23.79
CA GLU A 14 -24.99 -22.76 25.15
C GLU A 14 -23.88 -23.01 26.20
N ASP A 15 -22.76 -23.63 25.78
CA ASP A 15 -21.61 -23.92 26.65
C ASP A 15 -20.59 -22.78 26.60
N GLU A 16 -20.48 -22.03 27.69
CA GLU A 16 -19.53 -20.92 27.84
C GLU A 16 -18.06 -21.38 27.73
N GLU A 17 -17.73 -22.60 28.15
CA GLU A 17 -16.38 -23.13 28.04
C GLU A 17 -16.04 -23.46 26.58
N GLU A 18 -16.98 -24.07 25.85
CA GLU A 18 -16.84 -24.29 24.41
C GLU A 18 -16.69 -22.96 23.65
N LEU A 19 -17.57 -21.99 23.91
CA LEU A 19 -17.50 -20.66 23.32
C LEU A 19 -16.13 -20.01 23.58
N GLY A 20 -15.65 -20.05 24.83
CA GLY A 20 -14.34 -19.54 25.22
C GLY A 20 -13.20 -20.18 24.44
N ARG A 21 -13.23 -21.51 24.25
CA ARG A 21 -12.21 -22.24 23.47
C ARG A 21 -12.24 -21.84 21.99
N VAL A 22 -13.42 -21.76 21.38
CA VAL A 22 -13.58 -21.42 19.96
C VAL A 22 -13.16 -19.97 19.70
N LEU A 23 -13.59 -19.03 20.54
CA LEU A 23 -13.19 -17.62 20.44
C LEU A 23 -11.69 -17.42 20.67
N SER A 24 -11.10 -18.09 21.67
CA SER A 24 -9.65 -17.99 21.94
C SER A 24 -8.83 -18.49 20.75
N LYS A 25 -9.21 -19.63 20.18
CA LYS A 25 -8.58 -20.14 18.94
C LYS A 25 -8.76 -19.17 17.78
N ARG A 26 -9.94 -18.58 17.63
CA ARG A 26 -10.21 -17.62 16.56
C ARG A 26 -9.37 -16.36 16.70
N ALA A 27 -9.27 -15.82 17.91
CA ALA A 27 -8.44 -14.65 18.21
C ALA A 27 -6.97 -14.92 17.93
N TYR A 28 -6.47 -16.11 18.29
CA TYR A 28 -5.12 -16.55 17.96
C TYR A 28 -4.87 -16.59 16.45
N GLU A 29 -5.78 -17.19 15.68
CA GLU A 29 -5.67 -17.22 14.21
C GLU A 29 -5.62 -15.82 13.59
N VAL A 30 -6.48 -14.91 14.07
CA VAL A 30 -6.48 -13.52 13.60
C VAL A 30 -5.14 -12.88 13.94
N TRP A 31 -4.67 -12.99 15.18
CA TRP A 31 -3.42 -12.41 15.62
C TRP A 31 -2.22 -12.89 14.78
N VAL A 32 -2.09 -14.20 14.56
CA VAL A 32 -1.03 -14.78 13.72
C VAL A 32 -1.09 -14.21 12.31
N SER A 33 -2.29 -14.15 11.71
CA SER A 33 -2.46 -13.63 10.35
C SER A 33 -2.06 -12.15 10.23
N GLU A 34 -2.47 -11.31 11.20
CA GLU A 34 -2.14 -9.89 11.22
C GLU A 34 -0.62 -9.67 11.37
N VAL A 35 0.05 -10.45 12.22
CA VAL A 35 1.52 -10.37 12.37
C VAL A 35 2.22 -10.80 11.08
N MET A 36 1.77 -11.87 10.42
CA MET A 36 2.35 -12.32 9.15
C MET A 36 2.14 -11.31 8.02
N LEU A 37 0.97 -10.68 7.93
CA LEU A 37 0.62 -9.72 6.87
C LEU A 37 1.35 -8.38 6.99
N GLN A 38 1.96 -8.08 8.13
CA GLN A 38 2.83 -6.91 8.26
C GLN A 38 3.98 -6.98 7.25
N GLN A 39 3.99 -6.07 6.27
CA GLN A 39 5.05 -5.97 5.25
C GLN A 39 5.24 -7.23 4.39
N THR A 40 4.26 -8.13 4.35
CA THR A 40 4.30 -9.36 3.52
C THR A 40 3.03 -9.48 2.69
N ARG A 41 3.14 -9.93 1.44
CA ARG A 41 1.99 -10.06 0.53
C ARG A 41 1.10 -11.24 0.92
N VAL A 42 -0.21 -11.08 0.76
CA VAL A 42 -1.22 -12.12 1.04
C VAL A 42 -0.86 -13.48 0.42
N SER A 43 -0.52 -13.51 -0.88
CA SER A 43 -0.21 -14.76 -1.59
C SER A 43 0.96 -15.52 -0.97
N THR A 44 1.94 -14.79 -0.43
CA THR A 44 3.09 -15.38 0.27
C THR A 44 2.70 -15.89 1.65
N VAL A 45 1.80 -15.21 2.37
CA VAL A 45 1.40 -15.58 3.74
C VAL A 45 0.56 -16.86 3.77
N ILE A 46 -0.27 -17.14 2.76
CA ILE A 46 -1.19 -18.30 2.75
C ILE A 46 -0.53 -19.63 3.16
N PRO A 47 0.55 -20.10 2.50
CA PRO A 47 1.18 -21.38 2.87
C PRO A 47 1.79 -21.35 4.27
N TYR A 48 2.37 -20.22 4.69
CA TYR A 48 2.98 -20.09 6.02
C TYR A 48 1.94 -20.12 7.14
N PHE A 49 0.82 -19.40 6.95
CA PHE A 49 -0.28 -19.41 7.89
C PHE A 49 -0.84 -20.83 8.07
N ASN A 50 -1.07 -21.54 6.97
CA ASN A 50 -1.59 -22.91 7.03
C ASN A 50 -0.63 -23.86 7.77
N ASN A 51 0.68 -23.80 7.47
CA ASN A 51 1.68 -24.62 8.15
C ASN A 51 1.80 -24.27 9.63
N TRP A 52 1.77 -22.97 9.96
CA TRP A 52 1.85 -22.48 11.32
C TRP A 52 0.67 -22.96 12.17
N ILE A 53 -0.57 -22.76 11.71
CA ILE A 53 -1.78 -23.18 12.43
C ILE A 53 -1.90 -24.71 12.50
N ALA A 54 -1.37 -25.44 11.51
CA ALA A 54 -1.30 -26.89 11.57
C ALA A 54 -0.34 -27.39 12.66
N LYS A 55 0.81 -26.71 12.84
CA LYS A 55 1.82 -27.09 13.85
C LYS A 55 1.46 -26.61 15.26
N TRP A 56 0.94 -25.39 15.39
CA TRP A 56 0.51 -24.79 16.64
C TRP A 56 -0.94 -24.30 16.50
N PRO A 57 -1.93 -25.17 16.73
CA PRO A 57 -3.35 -24.82 16.58
C PRO A 57 -3.86 -23.78 17.57
N THR A 58 -3.21 -23.65 18.73
CA THR A 58 -3.61 -22.75 19.83
C THR A 58 -2.46 -21.87 20.30
N VAL A 59 -2.79 -20.84 21.10
CA VAL A 59 -1.78 -19.99 21.73
C VAL A 59 -0.93 -20.76 22.74
N GLN A 60 -1.51 -21.77 23.39
CA GLN A 60 -0.83 -22.68 24.32
C GLN A 60 0.25 -23.48 23.58
N ASP A 61 -0.11 -24.10 22.45
CA ASP A 61 0.83 -24.87 21.63
C ASP A 61 2.02 -24.00 21.19
N LEU A 62 1.76 -22.74 20.82
CA LEU A 62 2.82 -21.80 20.46
C LEU A 62 3.66 -21.37 21.66
N ALA A 63 3.06 -21.18 22.83
CA ALA A 63 3.78 -20.77 24.04
C ALA A 63 4.71 -21.88 24.56
N GLU A 64 4.34 -23.15 24.36
CA GLU A 64 5.15 -24.32 24.70
C GLU A 64 6.25 -24.62 23.68
N ALA A 65 6.16 -24.06 22.48
CA ALA A 65 7.09 -24.32 21.40
C ALA A 65 8.54 -23.87 21.73
N ASP A 66 9.50 -24.62 21.18
CA ASP A 66 10.90 -24.20 21.20
C ASP A 66 11.12 -22.97 20.31
N HIS A 67 11.99 -22.07 20.77
CA HIS A 67 12.27 -20.83 20.06
C HIS A 67 12.83 -21.06 18.65
N ASP A 68 13.75 -22.02 18.51
CA ASP A 68 14.39 -22.36 17.23
C ASP A 68 13.37 -22.95 16.25
N ASP A 69 12.41 -23.72 16.75
CA ASP A 69 11.31 -24.28 15.98
C ASP A 69 10.41 -23.18 15.40
N VAL A 70 10.08 -22.17 16.21
CA VAL A 70 9.33 -20.99 15.77
C VAL A 70 10.06 -20.25 14.65
N LEU A 71 11.36 -19.99 14.81
CA LEU A 71 12.17 -19.32 13.78
C LEU A 71 12.30 -20.17 12.50
N SER A 72 12.40 -21.49 12.65
CA SER A 72 12.48 -22.44 11.55
C SER A 72 11.20 -22.42 10.70
N VAL A 73 10.03 -22.44 11.33
CA VAL A 73 8.73 -22.36 10.61
C VAL A 73 8.50 -20.97 9.99
N TRP A 74 9.04 -19.92 10.60
CA TRP A 74 8.98 -18.55 10.04
C TRP A 74 9.96 -18.31 8.88
N LYS A 75 10.91 -19.22 8.64
CA LYS A 75 11.99 -19.05 7.68
C LYS A 75 11.46 -18.69 6.28
N GLY A 76 11.88 -17.54 5.78
CA GLY A 76 11.51 -17.02 4.47
C GLY A 76 10.44 -15.92 4.47
N LEU A 77 9.71 -15.69 5.58
CA LEU A 77 8.82 -14.52 5.71
C LEU A 77 9.57 -13.21 5.98
N GLY A 78 10.83 -13.29 6.40
CA GLY A 78 11.62 -12.12 6.80
C GLY A 78 11.11 -11.45 8.08
N TYR A 79 11.85 -10.43 8.54
CA TYR A 79 11.55 -9.71 9.79
C TYR A 79 11.31 -10.65 10.98
N TYR A 80 12.28 -11.51 11.29
CA TYR A 80 12.18 -12.57 12.32
C TYR A 80 11.79 -12.06 13.71
N SER A 81 12.07 -10.80 14.03
CA SER A 81 11.61 -10.17 15.26
C SER A 81 10.09 -10.21 15.46
N ARG A 82 9.30 -10.30 14.38
CA ARG A 82 7.85 -10.53 14.45
C ARG A 82 7.51 -11.90 15.04
N ALA A 83 8.19 -12.95 14.59
CA ALA A 83 8.02 -14.31 15.09
C ALA A 83 8.44 -14.40 16.56
N THR A 84 9.59 -13.81 16.90
CA THR A 84 10.09 -13.72 18.28
C THR A 84 9.06 -13.06 19.19
N ARG A 85 8.56 -11.86 18.82
CA ARG A 85 7.57 -11.14 19.63
C ARG A 85 6.23 -11.84 19.73
N LEU A 86 5.77 -12.49 18.66
CA LEU A 86 4.55 -13.30 18.67
C LEU A 86 4.67 -14.45 19.69
N HIS A 87 5.81 -15.14 19.70
CA HIS A 87 6.09 -16.20 20.66
C HIS A 87 6.24 -15.69 22.10
N GLU A 88 6.97 -14.58 22.30
CA GLU A 88 7.06 -13.91 23.62
C GLU A 88 5.68 -13.47 24.13
N GLY A 89 4.83 -12.92 23.25
CA GLY A 89 3.46 -12.56 23.56
C GLY A 89 2.62 -13.76 23.99
N ALA A 90 2.73 -14.89 23.28
CA ALA A 90 2.03 -16.12 23.62
C ALA A 90 2.45 -16.64 25.01
N LYS A 91 3.76 -16.65 25.30
CA LYS A 91 4.30 -17.00 26.63
C LYS A 91 3.79 -16.06 27.72
N ALA A 92 3.75 -14.76 27.47
CA ALA A 92 3.26 -13.77 28.42
C ALA A 92 1.75 -13.94 28.72
N MET A 93 0.95 -14.28 27.71
CA MET A 93 -0.48 -14.58 27.90
C MET A 93 -0.69 -15.78 28.82
N ILE A 94 -0.02 -16.91 28.55
CA ILE A 94 -0.14 -18.12 29.38
C ILE A 94 0.38 -17.92 30.80
N ALA A 95 1.46 -17.16 30.97
CA ALA A 95 1.99 -16.84 32.29
C ALA A 95 0.99 -16.02 33.13
N ARG A 96 0.22 -15.12 32.51
CA ARG A 96 -0.78 -14.29 33.19
C ARG A 96 -2.03 -15.07 33.58
N SER A 97 -2.41 -16.12 32.85
CA SER A 97 -3.62 -16.90 33.11
C SER A 97 -3.45 -18.03 34.14
N ALA A 98 -2.35 -18.05 34.88
CA ALA A 98 -2.02 -19.06 35.90
C ALA A 98 -2.10 -20.52 35.39
N GLY A 99 -1.90 -20.76 34.09
CA GLY A 99 -1.92 -22.11 33.49
C GLY A 99 -3.30 -22.73 33.29
N ALA A 100 -4.40 -22.06 33.67
CA ALA A 100 -5.74 -22.44 33.23
C ALA A 100 -5.95 -21.96 31.77
N SER A 101 -6.90 -22.56 31.05
CA SER A 101 -7.20 -22.25 29.64
C SER A 101 -7.29 -20.74 29.42
N CYS A 102 -6.20 -20.13 28.91
CA CYS A 102 -6.17 -18.70 28.69
C CYS A 102 -7.12 -18.38 27.54
N ALA A 103 -8.28 -17.81 27.87
CA ALA A 103 -9.04 -17.06 26.88
C ALA A 103 -8.20 -15.82 26.53
N LEU A 104 -7.94 -15.59 25.24
CA LEU A 104 -7.39 -14.31 24.81
C LEU A 104 -8.37 -13.21 25.23
N PRO A 105 -7.89 -12.08 25.79
CA PRO A 105 -8.76 -10.95 26.12
C PRO A 105 -9.54 -10.44 24.92
N SER A 106 -10.81 -10.10 25.13
CA SER A 106 -11.64 -9.52 24.08
C SER A 106 -11.32 -8.05 23.84
N GLY A 107 -10.98 -7.30 24.89
CA GLY A 107 -10.75 -5.85 24.82
C GLY A 107 -9.41 -5.46 24.22
N ALA A 108 -9.41 -4.49 23.31
CA ALA A 108 -8.18 -4.01 22.65
C ALA A 108 -7.17 -3.38 23.64
N THR A 109 -7.63 -2.75 24.72
CA THR A 109 -6.72 -2.19 25.74
C THR A 109 -5.93 -3.28 26.45
N GLU A 110 -6.57 -4.39 26.83
CA GLU A 110 -5.89 -5.50 27.51
C GLU A 110 -4.96 -6.26 26.54
N LEU A 111 -5.38 -6.44 25.28
CA LEU A 111 -4.55 -7.04 24.25
C LEU A 111 -3.23 -6.28 24.04
N GLN A 112 -3.21 -4.95 24.18
CA GLN A 112 -1.99 -4.13 24.02
C GLN A 112 -0.95 -4.32 25.13
N GLU A 113 -1.30 -4.98 26.24
CA GLU A 113 -0.37 -5.25 27.33
C GLU A 113 0.64 -6.36 26.98
N PHE A 114 0.38 -7.13 25.91
CA PHE A 114 1.23 -8.25 25.50
C PHE A 114 2.28 -7.86 24.45
N PRO A 115 3.51 -8.41 24.55
CA PRO A 115 4.56 -8.19 23.56
C PRO A 115 4.10 -8.45 22.12
N GLY A 116 4.43 -7.52 21.23
CA GLY A 116 4.12 -7.65 19.79
C GLY A 116 2.69 -7.27 19.40
N ILE A 117 1.82 -6.92 20.35
CA ILE A 117 0.47 -6.44 20.07
C ILE A 117 0.43 -4.91 20.22
N GLY A 118 0.46 -4.21 19.09
CA GLY A 118 0.23 -2.76 19.05
C GLY A 118 -1.26 -2.43 18.89
N ARG A 119 -1.60 -1.14 18.99
CA ARG A 119 -2.96 -0.60 18.83
C ARG A 119 -3.72 -1.16 17.62
N TYR A 120 -3.07 -1.23 16.46
CA TYR A 120 -3.64 -1.83 15.25
C TYR A 120 -3.99 -3.31 15.44
N THR A 121 -3.03 -4.12 15.88
CA THR A 121 -3.24 -5.57 16.05
C THR A 121 -4.31 -5.86 17.09
N ALA A 122 -4.33 -5.09 18.18
CA ALA A 122 -5.34 -5.21 19.23
C ALA A 122 -6.74 -4.90 18.69
N GLY A 123 -6.92 -3.78 17.97
CA GLY A 123 -8.19 -3.45 17.35
C GLY A 123 -8.64 -4.48 16.31
N ALA A 124 -7.70 -5.02 15.52
CA ALA A 124 -7.98 -6.07 14.54
C ALA A 124 -8.44 -7.38 15.20
N VAL A 125 -7.72 -7.86 16.24
CA VAL A 125 -8.12 -9.07 16.97
C VAL A 125 -9.45 -8.87 17.68
N SER A 126 -9.60 -7.75 18.40
CA SER A 126 -10.81 -7.41 19.16
C SER A 126 -12.06 -7.34 18.26
N SER A 127 -11.99 -6.58 17.17
CA SER A 127 -13.13 -6.44 16.25
C SER A 127 -13.42 -7.68 15.40
N ILE A 128 -12.40 -8.39 14.93
CA ILE A 128 -12.60 -9.53 14.02
C ILE A 128 -12.99 -10.81 14.76
N ALA A 129 -12.38 -11.08 15.92
CA ALA A 129 -12.64 -12.29 16.67
C ALA A 129 -13.82 -12.14 17.64
N PHE A 130 -13.87 -11.01 18.36
CA PHE A 130 -14.85 -10.81 19.45
C PHE A 130 -16.01 -9.89 19.06
N GLY A 131 -15.93 -9.23 17.90
CA GLY A 131 -17.00 -8.36 17.42
C GLY A 131 -17.12 -7.05 18.19
N GLU A 132 -16.08 -6.65 18.90
CA GLU A 132 -16.01 -5.37 19.63
C GLU A 132 -15.84 -4.20 18.66
N ALA A 133 -16.44 -3.05 18.96
CA ALA A 133 -16.40 -1.84 18.12
C ALA A 133 -15.05 -1.10 18.23
N GLU A 134 -13.96 -1.79 17.92
CA GLU A 134 -12.58 -1.29 18.02
C GLU A 134 -11.98 -0.93 16.64
N PRO A 135 -11.43 0.28 16.47
CA PRO A 135 -10.94 0.74 15.18
C PRO A 135 -9.61 0.08 14.79
N VAL A 136 -9.34 0.07 13.50
CA VAL A 136 -8.02 -0.24 12.94
C VAL A 136 -7.54 0.91 12.07
N LEU A 137 -6.24 1.18 12.12
CA LEU A 137 -5.62 2.18 11.26
C LEU A 137 -4.24 1.70 10.80
N ASP A 138 -4.18 1.16 9.59
CA ASP A 138 -2.93 0.89 8.86
C ASP A 138 -2.72 1.93 7.76
N GLY A 139 -1.66 1.78 6.96
CA GLY A 139 -1.39 2.67 5.84
C GLY A 139 -2.45 2.63 4.72
N ASN A 140 -3.24 1.54 4.63
CA ASN A 140 -4.32 1.42 3.66
C ASN A 140 -5.57 2.18 4.11
N VAL A 141 -6.01 1.92 5.34
CA VAL A 141 -7.15 2.58 5.97
C VAL A 141 -6.89 4.06 6.11
N MET A 142 -5.69 4.48 6.54
CA MET A 142 -5.33 5.89 6.64
C MET A 142 -5.45 6.62 5.29
N ARG A 143 -5.08 5.96 4.18
CA ARG A 143 -5.23 6.53 2.83
C ARG A 143 -6.67 6.57 2.36
N VAL A 144 -7.48 5.56 2.68
CA VAL A 144 -8.92 5.56 2.38
C VAL A 144 -9.59 6.71 3.11
N LEU A 145 -9.39 6.79 4.42
CA LEU A 145 -10.00 7.80 5.28
C LEU A 145 -9.53 9.21 4.92
N SER A 146 -8.24 9.42 4.61
CA SER A 146 -7.75 10.75 4.23
C SER A 146 -8.41 11.25 2.95
N ARG A 147 -8.64 10.38 1.96
CA ARG A 147 -9.36 10.74 0.73
C ARG A 147 -10.85 10.94 0.97
N GLN A 148 -11.46 10.06 1.76
CA GLN A 148 -12.87 10.11 2.07
C GLN A 148 -13.23 11.42 2.79
N LEU A 149 -12.37 11.85 3.71
CA LEU A 149 -12.55 13.05 4.52
C LEU A 149 -11.92 14.31 3.90
N GLY A 150 -11.19 14.20 2.77
CA GLY A 150 -10.51 15.36 2.16
C GLY A 150 -9.37 15.92 3.01
N LEU A 151 -8.72 15.08 3.82
CA LEU A 151 -7.67 15.50 4.76
C LEU A 151 -6.29 15.42 4.09
N TYR A 152 -5.77 16.56 3.64
CA TYR A 152 -4.41 16.68 3.10
C TYR A 152 -3.37 16.84 4.22
N MET A 153 -3.18 15.75 4.97
CA MET A 153 -2.34 15.70 6.17
C MET A 153 -1.07 14.87 5.96
N ASP A 154 -0.02 15.21 6.70
CA ASP A 154 1.20 14.38 6.80
C ASP A 154 0.94 13.19 7.74
N VAL A 155 1.08 11.98 7.21
CA VAL A 155 0.92 10.73 7.97
C VAL A 155 2.00 10.50 9.03
N LYS A 156 3.08 11.30 9.03
CA LYS A 156 4.12 11.26 10.06
C LYS A 156 3.83 12.20 11.22
N ASP A 157 2.89 13.14 11.07
CA ASP A 157 2.48 13.99 12.18
C ASP A 157 1.61 13.18 13.15
N LYS A 158 2.05 13.16 14.41
CA LYS A 158 1.35 12.47 15.50
C LYS A 158 -0.05 13.06 15.70
N LYS A 159 -0.21 14.38 15.66
CA LYS A 159 -1.52 15.02 15.87
C LYS A 159 -2.51 14.60 14.79
N ALA A 160 -2.06 14.59 13.55
CA ALA A 160 -2.86 14.16 12.42
C ALA A 160 -3.23 12.66 12.55
N THR A 161 -2.27 11.82 12.95
CA THR A 161 -2.52 10.40 13.21
C THR A 161 -3.53 10.17 14.33
N ASP A 162 -3.46 10.94 15.42
CA ASP A 162 -4.40 10.86 16.55
C ASP A 162 -5.83 11.23 16.10
N VAL A 163 -6.00 12.25 15.25
CA VAL A 163 -7.28 12.60 14.63
C VAL A 163 -7.80 11.45 13.77
N MET A 164 -6.95 10.81 12.97
CA MET A 164 -7.37 9.68 12.12
C MET A 164 -7.84 8.48 12.94
N TRP A 165 -7.20 8.22 14.08
CA TRP A 165 -7.64 7.20 15.02
C TRP A 165 -9.00 7.52 15.64
N ASP A 166 -9.21 8.76 16.05
CA ASP A 166 -10.51 9.22 16.59
C ASP A 166 -11.62 9.12 15.54
N MET A 167 -11.34 9.51 14.30
CA MET A 167 -12.30 9.36 13.19
C MET A 167 -12.62 7.89 12.90
N ALA A 168 -11.62 7.00 12.91
CA ALA A 168 -11.83 5.58 12.73
C ALA A 168 -12.71 4.99 13.85
N ASP A 169 -12.48 5.42 15.10
CA ASP A 169 -13.27 5.03 16.28
C ASP A 169 -14.73 5.47 16.17
N GLN A 170 -14.98 6.73 15.80
CA GLN A 170 -16.33 7.25 15.61
C GLN A 170 -17.07 6.50 14.49
N LEU A 171 -16.40 6.24 13.36
CA LEU A 171 -16.99 5.54 12.22
C LEU A 171 -17.37 4.11 12.56
N ILE A 172 -16.49 3.35 13.24
CA ILE A 172 -16.79 1.96 13.56
C ILE A 172 -17.90 1.85 14.60
N LYS A 173 -17.92 2.73 15.61
CA LYS A 173 -19.00 2.79 16.61
C LYS A 173 -20.34 3.10 15.97
N HIS A 174 -20.37 4.07 15.06
CA HIS A 174 -21.58 4.39 14.31
C HIS A 174 -22.04 3.23 13.42
N ALA A 175 -21.13 2.65 12.63
CA ALA A 175 -21.45 1.53 11.75
C ALA A 175 -21.97 0.30 12.50
N SER A 176 -21.54 0.13 13.76
CA SER A 176 -21.87 -1.03 14.59
C SER A 176 -23.02 -0.79 15.56
N ASN A 177 -23.71 0.37 15.49
CA ASN A 177 -24.75 0.77 16.43
C ASN A 177 -24.31 0.66 17.91
N PHE A 178 -23.10 1.13 18.22
CA PHE A 178 -22.60 1.22 19.58
C PHE A 178 -23.10 2.51 20.26
N PRO A 179 -23.55 2.48 21.53
CA PRO A 179 -23.43 1.39 22.51
C PRO A 179 -24.62 0.43 22.60
N GLU A 180 -25.65 0.58 21.76
CA GLU A 180 -26.86 -0.24 21.78
C GLU A 180 -26.54 -1.73 21.50
N THR A 181 -25.64 -1.97 20.55
CA THR A 181 -25.09 -3.29 20.24
C THR A 181 -23.65 -3.34 20.74
N ARG A 182 -23.40 -4.19 21.74
CA ARG A 182 -22.06 -4.33 22.34
C ARG A 182 -21.09 -5.08 21.44
N THR A 183 -21.51 -6.24 20.94
CA THR A 183 -20.73 -7.08 20.04
C THR A 183 -21.56 -7.50 18.84
N SER A 184 -20.94 -7.59 17.66
CA SER A 184 -21.57 -8.14 16.45
C SER A 184 -20.52 -8.49 15.40
N ALA A 185 -20.95 -9.10 14.28
CA ALA A 185 -20.06 -9.31 13.14
C ALA A 185 -19.63 -8.01 12.43
N VAL A 186 -20.34 -6.89 12.64
CA VAL A 186 -20.18 -5.66 11.85
C VAL A 186 -18.81 -5.01 12.02
N PRO A 187 -18.26 -4.77 13.23
CA PRO A 187 -16.93 -4.20 13.41
C PRO A 187 -15.82 -4.93 12.64
N GLY A 188 -15.79 -6.25 12.75
CA GLY A 188 -14.80 -7.08 12.06
C GLY A 188 -14.92 -7.01 10.54
N LEU A 189 -16.14 -7.08 10.01
CA LEU A 189 -16.42 -6.94 8.57
C LEU A 189 -16.07 -5.55 8.06
N TRP A 190 -16.42 -4.50 8.82
CA TRP A 190 -16.11 -3.10 8.51
C TRP A 190 -14.61 -2.87 8.39
N ASN A 191 -13.85 -3.29 9.40
CA ASN A 191 -12.39 -3.15 9.41
C ASN A 191 -11.74 -3.91 8.25
N GLN A 192 -12.13 -5.17 8.00
CA GLN A 192 -11.61 -5.94 6.88
C GLN A 192 -11.98 -5.33 5.52
N ALA A 193 -13.20 -4.79 5.38
CA ALA A 193 -13.64 -4.11 4.16
C ALA A 193 -12.84 -2.84 3.89
N LEU A 194 -12.54 -2.03 4.92
CA LEU A 194 -11.70 -0.85 4.78
C LEU A 194 -10.26 -1.20 4.37
N MET A 195 -9.67 -2.24 4.97
CA MET A 195 -8.35 -2.74 4.58
C MET A 195 -8.35 -3.23 3.12
N GLU A 196 -9.36 -4.01 2.73
CA GLU A 196 -9.53 -4.53 1.38
C GLU A 196 -9.71 -3.41 0.35
N LEU A 197 -10.55 -2.42 0.68
CA LEU A 197 -10.79 -1.27 -0.18
C LEU A 197 -9.49 -0.51 -0.42
N GLY A 198 -8.71 -0.26 0.62
CA GLY A 198 -7.42 0.40 0.51
C GLY A 198 -6.42 -0.41 -0.31
N SER A 199 -6.39 -1.73 -0.16
CA SER A 199 -5.41 -2.59 -0.84
C SER A 199 -5.73 -2.84 -2.32
N THR A 200 -7.00 -2.87 -2.71
CA THR A 200 -7.43 -3.31 -4.05
C THR A 200 -7.97 -2.20 -4.96
N VAL A 201 -8.67 -1.21 -4.41
CA VAL A 201 -9.36 -0.16 -5.18
C VAL A 201 -8.76 1.22 -4.90
N CYS A 202 -8.78 1.65 -3.65
CA CYS A 202 -8.25 2.93 -3.19
C CYS A 202 -6.72 2.85 -2.98
N THR A 203 -6.00 2.33 -3.97
CA THR A 203 -4.54 2.15 -3.93
C THR A 203 -3.82 3.49 -4.11
N PRO A 204 -2.47 3.57 -4.03
CA PRO A 204 -1.74 4.81 -4.34
C PRO A 204 -2.10 5.42 -5.70
N ARG A 205 -2.49 4.60 -6.68
CA ARG A 205 -3.15 5.02 -7.93
C ARG A 205 -4.59 4.49 -7.90
N PRO A 206 -5.54 5.29 -7.38
CA PRO A 206 -6.88 4.77 -7.07
C PRO A 206 -7.67 4.46 -8.34
N LYS A 207 -8.49 3.41 -8.28
CA LYS A 207 -9.51 3.10 -9.28
C LYS A 207 -10.86 3.68 -8.85
N CYS A 208 -10.99 5.00 -8.90
CA CYS A 208 -12.14 5.68 -8.33
C CYS A 208 -13.47 5.20 -8.92
N ASP A 209 -13.51 4.81 -10.20
CA ASP A 209 -14.72 4.34 -10.89
C ASP A 209 -15.24 2.99 -10.36
N GLU A 210 -14.37 2.19 -9.75
CA GLU A 210 -14.71 0.91 -9.10
C GLU A 210 -15.01 1.07 -7.60
N CYS A 211 -14.92 2.30 -7.05
CA CYS A 211 -15.01 2.52 -5.62
C CYS A 211 -16.47 2.55 -5.12
N PRO A 212 -16.88 1.64 -4.20
CA PRO A 212 -18.27 1.58 -3.73
C PRO A 212 -18.68 2.78 -2.88
N ILE A 213 -17.71 3.52 -2.33
CA ILE A 213 -17.93 4.72 -1.51
C ILE A 213 -17.57 6.02 -2.26
N GLN A 214 -17.44 5.97 -3.59
CA GLN A 214 -17.07 7.12 -4.42
C GLN A 214 -18.00 8.32 -4.19
N ALA A 215 -19.31 8.08 -4.11
CA ALA A 215 -20.34 9.13 -4.04
C ALA A 215 -20.20 10.05 -2.82
N THR A 216 -19.56 9.59 -1.75
CA THR A 216 -19.36 10.34 -0.50
C THR A 216 -17.90 10.78 -0.30
N CYS A 217 -17.01 10.49 -1.25
CA CYS A 217 -15.59 10.78 -1.16
C CYS A 217 -15.30 12.26 -1.46
N ARG A 218 -14.82 13.00 -0.46
CA ARG A 218 -14.52 14.43 -0.59
C ARG A 218 -13.41 14.71 -1.61
N ALA A 219 -12.30 13.98 -1.55
CA ALA A 219 -11.21 14.15 -2.51
C ALA A 219 -11.65 13.86 -3.96
N TYR A 220 -12.57 12.90 -4.17
CA TYR A 220 -13.14 12.65 -5.49
C TYR A 220 -14.03 13.80 -5.96
N SER A 221 -14.89 14.30 -5.08
CA SER A 221 -15.77 15.44 -5.37
C SER A 221 -14.98 16.72 -5.69
N GLU A 222 -13.91 16.98 -4.96
CA GLU A 222 -12.98 18.10 -5.20
C GLU A 222 -12.26 17.95 -6.55
N GLY A 223 -11.70 16.77 -6.82
CA GLY A 223 -11.06 16.48 -8.10
C GLY A 223 -12.03 16.60 -9.29
N LYS A 224 -13.28 16.19 -9.11
CA LYS A 224 -14.34 16.37 -10.12
C LYS A 224 -14.62 17.87 -10.34
N ALA A 225 -14.82 18.63 -9.28
CA ALA A 225 -15.07 20.07 -9.37
C ALA A 225 -13.91 20.83 -10.05
N LEU A 226 -12.66 20.43 -9.81
CA LEU A 226 -11.49 20.98 -10.49
C LEU A 226 -11.47 20.63 -11.99
N SER A 227 -11.81 19.38 -12.33
CA SER A 227 -11.96 18.96 -13.73
C SER A 227 -13.06 19.74 -14.45
N ASP A 228 -14.16 20.05 -13.76
CA ASP A 228 -15.26 20.85 -14.31
C ASP A 228 -14.89 22.36 -14.41
N LYS A 229 -14.09 22.90 -13.48
CA LYS A 229 -13.58 24.29 -13.52
C LYS A 229 -12.53 24.53 -14.61
N LEU A 230 -11.78 23.51 -15.02
CA LEU A 230 -10.98 23.58 -16.25
C LEU A 230 -11.83 23.86 -17.51
N GLN A 231 -13.17 23.82 -17.40
CA GLN A 231 -14.11 24.18 -18.45
C GLN A 231 -14.81 25.55 -18.23
N SER A 232 -14.56 26.28 -17.13
CA SER A 232 -15.09 27.64 -16.92
C SER A 232 -14.37 28.44 -15.81
N PRO A 233 -14.06 29.75 -16.02
CA PRO A 233 -13.32 30.53 -15.04
C PRO A 233 -14.24 31.00 -13.90
N ALA A 234 -14.04 30.48 -12.70
CA ALA A 234 -14.71 31.00 -11.51
C ALA A 234 -13.72 31.16 -10.35
N VAL A 235 -13.47 32.43 -10.01
CA VAL A 235 -12.80 32.89 -8.79
C VAL A 235 -13.64 32.44 -7.59
N VAL A 236 -13.06 31.62 -6.71
CA VAL A 236 -13.67 31.21 -5.43
C VAL A 236 -12.84 31.82 -4.30
N PRO A 237 -13.46 32.40 -3.25
CA PRO A 237 -12.75 32.97 -2.11
C PRO A 237 -12.03 31.88 -1.29
N ASP A 238 -10.89 32.26 -0.74
CA ASP A 238 -9.95 31.39 -0.03
C ASP A 238 -10.50 30.92 1.33
N ILE A 239 -10.58 29.60 1.51
CA ILE A 239 -10.96 28.92 2.76
C ILE A 239 -9.74 28.31 3.47
N GLU A 240 -8.54 28.38 2.86
CA GLU A 240 -7.31 27.75 3.34
C GLU A 240 -6.79 28.38 4.65
N ASP A 241 -7.28 29.58 5.00
CA ASP A 241 -6.93 30.29 6.25
C ASP A 241 -7.70 29.81 7.49
N ALA A 242 -8.71 28.94 7.37
CA ALA A 242 -9.53 28.49 8.50
C ALA A 242 -9.11 27.15 9.11
N CYS A 243 -8.33 26.33 8.39
CA CYS A 243 -7.94 24.99 8.83
C CYS A 243 -6.45 24.92 9.17
N SER A 244 -6.10 24.85 10.45
CA SER A 244 -4.71 24.75 10.91
C SER A 244 -4.09 23.35 10.77
N LEU A 245 -4.85 22.37 10.22
CA LEU A 245 -4.42 20.97 10.07
C LEU A 245 -4.00 20.64 8.63
N CYS A 246 -4.57 21.30 7.62
CA CYS A 246 -4.27 21.05 6.21
C CYS A 246 -3.11 21.93 5.74
N ALA A 247 -2.24 21.39 4.88
CA ALA A 247 -1.30 22.22 4.13
C ALA A 247 -1.95 22.71 2.83
N SER A 248 -1.50 23.85 2.31
CA SER A 248 -1.90 24.30 0.98
C SER A 248 -1.49 23.26 -0.08
N LEU A 249 -2.40 23.00 -1.01
CA LEU A 249 -2.26 22.08 -2.13
C LEU A 249 -1.92 22.92 -3.36
N ASP A 250 -0.64 22.90 -3.75
CA ASP A 250 -0.25 23.49 -5.03
C ASP A 250 -0.87 22.66 -6.16
N THR A 251 -1.87 23.25 -6.82
CA THR A 251 -2.59 22.63 -7.93
C THR A 251 -2.13 23.16 -9.29
N GLU A 252 -1.17 24.10 -9.34
CA GLU A 252 -0.72 24.74 -10.58
C GLU A 252 -0.15 23.71 -11.56
N ASP A 253 0.59 22.71 -11.05
CA ASP A 253 1.14 21.60 -11.84
C ASP A 253 0.06 20.66 -12.42
N LEU A 254 -1.14 20.60 -11.84
CA LEU A 254 -2.25 19.81 -12.38
C LEU A 254 -3.00 20.55 -13.51
N VAL A 255 -2.93 21.89 -13.51
CA VAL A 255 -3.55 22.76 -14.53
C VAL A 255 -2.64 22.89 -15.76
N ALA A 256 -1.32 22.98 -15.57
CA ALA A 256 -0.35 23.18 -16.66
C ALA A 256 -0.25 22.02 -17.68
N VAL A 257 -0.65 20.80 -17.31
CA VAL A 257 -0.60 19.63 -18.24
C VAL A 257 -1.67 19.72 -19.35
N ALA A 258 -2.59 20.70 -19.27
CA ALA A 258 -3.63 20.90 -20.27
C ALA A 258 -3.20 21.77 -21.46
N GLU A 259 -2.25 22.71 -21.27
CA GLU A 259 -2.00 23.79 -22.25
C GLU A 259 -0.98 23.42 -23.35
N ASP A 260 -0.06 22.47 -23.13
CA ASP A 260 1.02 22.14 -24.09
C ASP A 260 0.61 21.19 -25.24
N ALA A 261 -0.69 21.08 -25.58
CA ALA A 261 -1.18 20.14 -26.61
C ALA A 261 -1.97 20.78 -27.76
N ALA A 262 -1.89 22.11 -27.93
CA ALA A 262 -2.44 22.80 -29.08
C ALA A 262 -1.33 23.56 -29.81
N ASP A 263 -0.86 22.96 -30.91
CA ASP A 263 -0.39 23.58 -32.16
C ASP A 263 0.89 22.93 -32.69
N ASP A 264 0.72 22.27 -33.84
CA ASP A 264 1.71 21.55 -34.62
C ASP A 264 1.84 22.28 -35.98
N GLU A 265 2.80 23.21 -36.13
CA GLU A 265 3.65 23.37 -37.33
C GLU A 265 4.70 24.52 -37.18
N PRO A 266 5.89 24.44 -37.85
CA PRO A 266 7.06 25.29 -37.57
C PRO A 266 7.38 26.29 -38.73
N PRO A 267 8.53 27.00 -38.79
CA PRO A 267 8.66 28.39 -38.32
C PRO A 267 9.13 29.40 -39.41
N GLN A 268 8.88 30.70 -39.22
CA GLN A 268 9.70 31.77 -39.82
C GLN A 268 10.04 32.89 -38.82
N ALA A 269 11.28 33.36 -38.96
CA ALA A 269 12.02 34.11 -37.95
C ALA A 269 12.17 35.61 -38.30
N THR A 270 12.02 36.48 -37.30
CA THR A 270 12.81 37.72 -37.20
C THR A 270 13.25 38.02 -35.76
N LYS A 271 14.57 38.04 -35.60
CA LYS A 271 15.48 38.51 -34.52
C LYS A 271 15.11 39.92 -34.01
N LYS A 272 15.42 40.42 -32.80
CA LYS A 272 16.42 40.20 -31.71
C LYS A 272 15.87 40.95 -30.47
N ARG A 273 16.19 40.65 -29.20
CA ARG A 273 17.49 40.86 -28.54
C ARG A 273 17.40 40.27 -27.11
N LYS A 274 17.95 39.07 -26.87
CA LYS A 274 19.21 38.78 -26.13
C LYS A 274 19.32 39.39 -24.72
N VAL A 275 18.94 38.62 -23.69
CA VAL A 275 19.82 38.33 -22.55
C VAL A 275 19.83 36.80 -22.33
N THR A 276 20.95 36.25 -22.76
CA THR A 276 21.60 34.96 -22.48
C THR A 276 21.58 34.58 -20.98
N THR A 277 21.44 33.33 -20.51
CA THR A 277 21.34 32.01 -21.16
C THR A 277 20.70 31.04 -20.15
N LYS A 278 19.45 30.64 -20.41
CA LYS A 278 18.90 29.30 -20.14
C LYS A 278 19.71 28.31 -21.00
N GLN A 279 20.01 27.06 -20.64
CA GLN A 279 19.10 25.94 -20.39
C GLN A 279 20.00 24.67 -20.55
N SER A 280 19.83 23.59 -19.77
CA SER A 280 18.94 22.45 -20.08
C SER A 280 19.41 21.60 -21.27
N ASN A 281 19.10 20.31 -21.42
CA ASN A 281 18.14 19.40 -20.79
C ASN A 281 18.40 18.01 -21.42
N LYS A 282 17.97 16.94 -20.73
CA LYS A 282 17.38 15.69 -21.28
C LYS A 282 18.31 14.81 -22.17
N ILE A 283 18.31 13.47 -22.15
CA ILE A 283 17.26 12.49 -21.83
C ILE A 283 17.90 11.11 -21.45
N SER A 284 17.19 10.40 -20.57
CA SER A 284 17.03 8.94 -20.37
C SER A 284 17.67 7.94 -21.37
N GLN A 285 18.28 6.86 -20.85
CA GLN A 285 17.76 5.47 -20.94
C GLN A 285 18.71 4.45 -20.28
N TYR A 286 18.21 3.72 -19.27
CA TYR A 286 18.84 2.51 -18.73
C TYR A 286 18.07 1.27 -19.21
N PHE A 287 18.86 0.32 -19.72
CA PHE A 287 18.68 -1.12 -19.91
C PHE A 287 17.39 -1.78 -19.41
N ALA A 288 16.68 -2.40 -20.36
CA ALA A 288 15.94 -3.64 -20.14
C ALA A 288 16.92 -4.83 -20.24
N VAL A 289 16.90 -5.71 -19.24
CA VAL A 289 17.51 -7.04 -19.31
C VAL A 289 16.53 -7.95 -20.03
N GLY A 290 16.85 -8.32 -21.27
CA GLY A 290 16.21 -9.38 -22.04
C GLY A 290 17.18 -10.55 -22.19
N THR A 291 16.75 -11.73 -21.78
CA THR A 291 17.41 -13.02 -21.98
C THR A 291 17.47 -13.40 -23.47
N PRO A 292 18.50 -14.13 -23.94
CA PRO A 292 18.55 -14.57 -25.33
C PRO A 292 17.70 -15.83 -25.53
N LYS A 293 16.85 -15.82 -26.56
CA LYS A 293 16.29 -17.04 -27.16
C LYS A 293 16.95 -17.24 -28.52
N SER A 294 17.43 -18.46 -28.71
CA SER A 294 17.94 -19.05 -29.95
C SER A 294 16.83 -19.22 -30.99
N ASN A 295 17.12 -18.85 -32.24
CA ASN A 295 16.37 -19.29 -33.41
C ASN A 295 16.67 -20.77 -33.70
N VAL A 296 15.62 -21.54 -33.92
CA VAL A 296 15.64 -22.73 -34.78
C VAL A 296 14.39 -22.66 -35.63
N ASP A 297 14.59 -22.62 -36.94
CA ASP A 297 13.58 -22.72 -37.98
C ASP A 297 12.96 -24.12 -37.99
N THR A 298 11.66 -24.22 -38.25
CA THR A 298 11.08 -25.35 -39.00
C THR A 298 9.70 -24.98 -39.52
N GLU A 299 9.55 -25.21 -40.82
CA GLU A 299 8.32 -25.17 -41.61
C GLU A 299 7.45 -26.43 -41.35
N ASP A 300 6.19 -26.34 -41.79
CA ASP A 300 5.27 -27.41 -42.23
C ASP A 300 3.92 -27.57 -41.49
N ASP A 301 2.88 -27.21 -42.26
CA ASP A 301 1.67 -27.94 -42.65
C ASP A 301 0.44 -28.20 -41.74
N GLU A 302 -0.67 -27.62 -42.23
CA GLU A 302 -2.00 -28.19 -42.56
C GLU A 302 -3.11 -28.53 -41.52
N GLU A 303 -4.32 -28.09 -41.95
CA GLU A 303 -5.71 -28.60 -41.74
C GLU A 303 -6.26 -28.74 -40.28
N ASP A 304 -7.53 -28.49 -39.92
CA ASP A 304 -8.81 -28.56 -40.64
C ASP A 304 -9.95 -27.89 -39.80
N ARG A 305 -10.98 -27.43 -40.53
CA ARG A 305 -12.43 -27.44 -40.24
C ARG A 305 -13.11 -26.56 -39.17
N GLY A 306 -13.98 -25.67 -39.68
CA GLY A 306 -15.40 -25.63 -39.26
C GLY A 306 -16.01 -24.25 -38.95
N SER A 307 -16.67 -23.62 -39.92
CA SER A 307 -17.69 -22.57 -39.73
C SER A 307 -19.08 -23.11 -40.10
N PRO A 308 -20.18 -22.68 -39.44
CA PRO A 308 -21.08 -21.67 -40.05
C PRO A 308 -21.84 -20.82 -38.98
N PRO A 309 -22.88 -20.03 -39.36
CA PRO A 309 -22.82 -18.67 -39.87
C PRO A 309 -23.27 -17.61 -38.85
N ALA A 310 -23.03 -16.35 -39.21
CA ALA A 310 -23.25 -15.15 -38.42
C ALA A 310 -24.73 -14.85 -38.10
N GLU A 311 -25.00 -14.54 -36.82
CA GLU A 311 -26.12 -13.70 -36.41
C GLU A 311 -25.68 -12.68 -35.33
N ASP A 312 -26.40 -11.56 -35.36
CA ASP A 312 -26.12 -10.24 -34.83
C ASP A 312 -25.91 -10.19 -33.30
N LEU A 313 -24.71 -9.85 -32.84
CA LEU A 313 -24.45 -9.40 -31.48
C LEU A 313 -23.64 -8.10 -31.53
N LYS A 314 -24.36 -6.98 -31.50
CA LYS A 314 -23.84 -5.65 -31.16
C LYS A 314 -23.20 -5.68 -29.77
N LYS A 315 -21.91 -6.05 -29.72
CA LYS A 315 -21.04 -5.81 -28.57
C LYS A 315 -20.96 -4.31 -28.34
N ARG A 316 -21.54 -3.85 -27.23
CA ARG A 316 -21.26 -2.53 -26.65
C ARG A 316 -19.73 -2.37 -26.56
N LYS A 317 -19.17 -1.48 -27.39
CA LYS A 317 -17.81 -0.98 -27.23
C LYS A 317 -17.71 -0.35 -25.85
N LEU A 318 -16.91 -0.94 -24.96
CA LEU A 318 -16.37 -0.25 -23.79
C LEU A 318 -15.65 1.00 -24.31
N SER A 319 -16.17 2.17 -23.97
CA SER A 319 -15.58 3.45 -24.29
C SER A 319 -14.22 3.57 -23.59
N LEU A 320 -13.19 3.94 -24.36
CA LEU A 320 -11.91 4.38 -23.83
C LEU A 320 -12.13 5.52 -22.83
N PRO A 321 -11.36 5.60 -21.72
CA PRO A 321 -11.54 6.67 -20.76
C PRO A 321 -11.20 8.01 -21.40
N THR A 322 -12.14 8.96 -21.33
CA THR A 322 -11.95 10.35 -21.77
C THR A 322 -10.85 11.02 -20.94
N ARG A 323 -10.18 12.05 -21.49
CA ARG A 323 -9.08 12.79 -20.84
C ARG A 323 -9.45 13.36 -19.45
N GLU A 324 -10.75 13.62 -19.24
CA GLU A 324 -11.39 14.01 -17.96
C GLU A 324 -11.25 12.94 -16.85
N SER A 325 -11.26 11.65 -17.20
CA SER A 325 -11.22 10.57 -16.20
C SER A 325 -9.83 10.36 -15.58
N LYS A 326 -8.78 10.99 -16.13
CA LYS A 326 -7.41 10.88 -15.63
C LYS A 326 -7.05 11.96 -14.61
N SER A 327 -7.73 13.11 -14.60
CA SER A 327 -7.47 14.21 -13.67
C SER A 327 -7.92 13.86 -12.24
N ILE A 328 -9.12 13.28 -12.09
CA ILE A 328 -9.72 13.00 -10.78
C ILE A 328 -8.94 11.95 -9.97
N PRO A 329 -8.58 10.76 -10.52
CA PRO A 329 -7.76 9.80 -9.77
C PRO A 329 -6.37 10.33 -9.44
N THR A 330 -5.84 11.22 -10.28
CA THR A 330 -4.55 11.90 -10.05
C THR A 330 -4.67 12.85 -8.87
N TYR A 331 -5.73 13.67 -8.80
CA TYR A 331 -6.01 14.53 -7.64
C TYR A 331 -6.17 13.71 -6.36
N CYS A 332 -6.99 12.65 -6.37
CA CYS A 332 -7.13 11.74 -5.23
C CYS A 332 -5.79 11.12 -4.79
N SER A 333 -4.83 10.92 -5.72
CA SER A 333 -3.51 10.35 -5.41
C SER A 333 -2.59 11.25 -4.59
N LEU A 334 -2.94 12.54 -4.48
CA LEU A 334 -2.25 13.52 -3.64
C LEU A 334 -2.49 13.25 -2.14
N PHE A 335 -3.61 12.65 -1.79
CA PHE A 335 -3.99 12.35 -0.42
C PHE A 335 -3.51 10.94 0.00
N PRO A 336 -2.97 10.77 1.23
CA PRO A 336 -2.54 11.82 2.15
C PRO A 336 -1.23 12.49 1.68
N LYS A 337 -0.90 13.65 2.25
CA LYS A 337 0.30 14.42 1.89
C LYS A 337 1.55 13.54 2.02
N LYS A 338 2.28 13.39 0.91
CA LYS A 338 3.58 12.72 0.90
C LYS A 338 4.65 13.74 1.23
N VAL A 339 5.26 13.64 2.40
CA VAL A 339 6.50 14.37 2.67
C VAL A 339 7.56 13.85 1.73
N ALA A 340 8.16 14.74 0.93
CA ALA A 340 9.28 14.40 0.08
C ALA A 340 10.34 13.66 0.91
N LYS A 341 10.77 12.48 0.46
CA LYS A 341 11.91 11.81 1.07
C LYS A 341 13.08 12.79 0.99
N LYS A 342 13.76 13.02 2.12
CA LYS A 342 14.97 13.84 2.20
C LYS A 342 15.83 13.55 0.96
N LYS A 343 16.14 14.59 0.18
CA LYS A 343 16.96 14.48 -1.03
C LYS A 343 18.17 13.60 -0.69
N SER A 344 18.43 12.55 -1.48
CA SER A 344 19.62 11.73 -1.31
C SER A 344 20.82 12.66 -1.19
N ALA A 345 21.73 12.40 -0.24
CA ALA A 345 22.92 13.20 -0.10
C ALA A 345 23.66 13.21 -1.44
N GLU A 346 23.77 14.39 -2.04
CA GLU A 346 24.58 14.60 -3.24
C GLU A 346 26.03 14.69 -2.73
N GLU A 347 26.86 13.72 -3.10
CA GLU A 347 28.30 13.75 -2.86
C GLU A 347 29.01 14.14 -4.16
N ASP A 348 29.75 15.26 -4.13
CA ASP A 348 30.62 15.65 -5.23
C ASP A 348 31.87 14.75 -5.24
N CYS A 349 32.05 13.96 -6.30
CA CYS A 349 33.25 13.16 -6.50
C CYS A 349 33.88 13.40 -7.87
N VAL A 350 35.20 13.30 -7.93
CA VAL A 350 35.95 13.38 -9.20
C VAL A 350 35.93 12.00 -9.84
N VAL A 351 35.41 11.89 -11.06
CA VAL A 351 35.45 10.66 -11.86
C VAL A 351 36.50 10.79 -12.95
N CYS A 352 37.17 9.68 -13.27
CA CYS A 352 38.02 9.57 -14.45
C CYS A 352 37.22 8.86 -15.56
N MET A 353 37.20 9.45 -16.75
CA MET A 353 36.60 8.85 -17.93
C MET A 353 37.70 8.48 -18.92
N VAL A 354 37.78 7.21 -19.27
CA VAL A 354 38.72 6.70 -20.27
C VAL A 354 37.94 6.25 -21.49
N GLU A 355 38.27 6.81 -22.65
CA GLU A 355 37.72 6.42 -23.95
C GLU A 355 38.66 5.39 -24.60
N LEU A 356 38.15 4.20 -24.89
CA LEU A 356 38.81 3.24 -25.76
C LEU A 356 38.18 3.32 -27.15
N ARG A 357 38.97 3.70 -28.15
CA ARG A 357 38.54 3.76 -29.55
C ARG A 357 38.97 2.49 -30.25
N SER A 358 38.01 1.69 -30.70
CA SER A 358 38.29 0.51 -31.52
C SER A 358 38.41 0.89 -33.00
N ALA A 359 39.22 0.13 -33.75
CA ALA A 359 39.48 0.39 -35.16
C ALA A 359 38.24 0.21 -36.07
N ASP A 360 37.18 -0.41 -35.54
CA ASP A 360 35.87 -0.57 -36.18
C ASP A 360 34.96 0.67 -36.01
N GLY A 361 35.45 1.72 -35.35
CA GLY A 361 34.70 2.95 -35.11
C GLY A 361 33.77 2.88 -33.88
N SER A 362 33.79 1.80 -33.11
CA SER A 362 33.06 1.72 -31.85
C SER A 362 33.87 2.31 -30.69
N ASN A 363 33.24 3.17 -29.90
CA ASN A 363 33.87 3.77 -28.71
C ASN A 363 33.31 3.09 -27.46
N LYS A 364 34.20 2.65 -26.57
CA LYS A 364 33.85 2.14 -25.24
C LYS A 364 34.36 3.10 -24.18
N TRP A 365 33.56 3.34 -23.16
CA TRP A 365 33.87 4.27 -22.09
C TRP A 365 34.00 3.52 -20.77
N LEU A 366 35.10 3.72 -20.05
CA LEU A 366 35.26 3.29 -18.67
C LEU A 366 35.14 4.51 -17.77
N ILE A 367 34.22 4.45 -16.80
CA ILE A 367 34.00 5.52 -15.82
C ILE A 367 34.36 4.95 -14.45
N GLU A 368 35.36 5.53 -13.80
CA GLU A 368 35.82 5.08 -12.49
C GLU A 368 35.88 6.25 -11.50
N GLN A 369 35.38 6.02 -10.28
CA GLN A 369 35.40 7.00 -9.21
C GLN A 369 36.82 7.11 -8.64
N ARG A 370 37.35 8.33 -8.52
CA ARG A 370 38.71 8.54 -8.01
C ARG A 370 38.80 8.12 -6.53
N PRO A 371 39.75 7.26 -6.15
CA PRO A 371 40.01 6.96 -4.74
C PRO A 371 40.43 8.21 -3.95
N ALA A 372 40.00 8.32 -2.69
CA ALA A 372 40.26 9.50 -1.86
C ALA A 372 41.77 9.74 -1.56
N LYS A 373 42.64 8.75 -1.73
CA LYS A 373 44.11 8.88 -1.62
C LYS A 373 44.81 7.98 -2.66
N GLY A 374 45.82 8.54 -3.35
CA GLY A 374 46.63 7.86 -4.38
C GLY A 374 46.79 8.70 -5.66
N THR A 375 47.91 8.55 -6.37
CA THR A 375 48.16 9.20 -7.67
C THR A 375 47.51 8.40 -8.81
N LEU A 376 46.97 9.11 -9.82
CA LEU A 376 46.18 8.57 -10.95
C LEU A 376 46.86 7.42 -11.73
N CYS A 377 48.19 7.31 -11.65
CA CYS A 377 48.97 6.34 -12.43
C CYS A 377 48.76 4.87 -11.99
N THR A 378 48.45 4.62 -10.72
CA THR A 378 48.43 3.25 -10.19
C THR A 378 47.15 2.48 -10.50
N THR A 379 46.05 3.17 -10.79
CA THR A 379 44.76 2.54 -11.13
C THR A 379 44.67 2.16 -12.61
N MET A 380 45.22 3.00 -13.50
CA MET A 380 45.20 2.75 -14.95
C MET A 380 46.01 1.51 -15.37
N LEU A 381 47.10 1.19 -14.66
CA LEU A 381 47.95 0.02 -14.95
C LEU A 381 47.34 -1.34 -14.57
N LYS A 382 46.21 -1.36 -13.85
CA LYS A 382 45.50 -2.62 -13.51
C LYS A 382 44.42 -3.00 -14.54
N HIS A 383 44.04 -2.07 -15.41
CA HIS A 383 42.91 -2.23 -16.33
C HIS A 383 43.29 -2.18 -17.82
N CYS A 384 44.49 -1.69 -18.17
CA CYS A 384 45.15 -1.99 -19.44
C CYS A 384 45.87 -3.35 -19.33
#